data_AF-A0A7C4ZH25-F1
#
_entry.id   AF-A0A7C4ZH25-F1
#
_cell.length_a   1.000
_cell.length_b   1.000
_cell.length_c   1.000
_cell.angle_alpha   90.00
_cell.angle_beta   90.00
_cell.angle_gamma   90.00
#
_symmetry.space_group_name_H-M   'P 1'
#
loop_
_entity.id
_entity.type
_entity.pdbx_description
1 polymer ?
#
loop_
_entity_poly.entity_id
_entity_poly.type
_entity_poly.pdbx_seq_one_letter_code
_entity_poly.pdbx_strand_id
1 'polypeptide(L)'
;MLKRFAPDAGDDVQARFSNEIEFHDCGSNWSGVKCPHCGADIEEWWGDAIGDAYKTRFEDLRVTTPCCGHSTNLNDLNYVWPAGFARFALEAKNPKIRQTTAEQDRALSEALGLDLRKIWRHL
;
A
#
# COMPACT_ATOMS: atom_id res chain seq x y z
N MET A 1 -7.22 -5.85 17.91
CA MET A 1 -6.12 -6.83 17.72
C MET A 1 -4.78 -6.12 17.52
N LEU A 2 -4.64 -5.22 16.54
CA LEU A 2 -3.39 -4.48 16.28
C LEU A 2 -2.79 -3.77 17.52
N LYS A 3 -3.61 -3.16 18.39
CA LYS A 3 -3.17 -2.59 19.68
C LYS A 3 -2.37 -3.56 20.55
N ARG A 4 -2.64 -4.87 20.48
CA ARG A 4 -1.89 -5.90 21.22
C ARG A 4 -0.51 -6.18 20.62
N PHE A 5 -0.36 -5.95 19.31
CA PHE A 5 0.89 -6.21 18.59
C PHE A 5 1.80 -4.98 18.56
N ALA A 6 1.22 -3.79 18.68
CA ALA A 6 1.92 -2.51 18.81
C ALA A 6 1.48 -1.80 20.10
N PRO A 7 1.85 -2.30 21.29
CA PRO A 7 1.36 -1.75 22.56
C PRO A 7 1.81 -0.30 22.78
N ASP A 8 3.01 0.05 22.30
CA ASP A 8 3.58 1.39 22.44
C ASP A 8 2.95 2.45 21.53
N ALA A 9 2.18 2.03 20.51
CA ALA A 9 1.33 2.94 19.74
C ALA A 9 0.16 3.47 20.59
N GLY A 10 -0.20 2.77 21.68
CA GLY A 10 -1.27 3.17 22.59
C GLY A 10 -2.60 3.42 21.86
N ASP A 11 -3.11 4.65 22.01
CA ASP A 11 -4.36 5.09 21.38
C ASP A 11 -4.20 5.58 19.94
N ASP A 12 -2.98 5.69 19.42
CA ASP A 12 -2.71 6.01 18.02
C ASP A 12 -2.86 4.80 17.08
N VAL A 13 -3.67 3.82 17.49
CA VAL A 13 -4.10 2.69 16.66
C VAL A 13 -5.56 2.88 16.28
N GLN A 14 -5.81 2.97 14.98
CA GLN A 14 -7.13 3.27 14.43
C GLN A 14 -7.45 2.42 13.20
N ALA A 15 -8.74 2.16 13.03
CA ALA A 15 -9.29 1.69 11.76
C ALA A 15 -9.79 2.90 10.98
N ARG A 16 -9.39 3.01 9.72
CA ARG A 16 -9.86 4.04 8.80
C ARG A 16 -10.71 3.41 7.72
N PHE A 17 -11.80 4.09 7.40
CA PHE A 17 -12.71 3.75 6.32
C PHE A 17 -12.88 4.99 5.45
N SER A 18 -12.78 4.82 4.14
CA SER A 18 -13.01 5.88 3.16
C SER A 18 -14.12 5.46 2.21
N ASN A 19 -14.89 6.44 1.74
CA ASN A 19 -15.91 6.20 0.72
C ASN A 19 -15.27 5.89 -0.63
N GLU A 20 -14.13 6.55 -0.89
CA GLU A 20 -13.36 6.42 -2.12
C GLU A 20 -12.12 5.56 -1.92
N ILE A 21 -11.53 5.08 -3.01
CA ILE A 21 -10.24 4.40 -2.96
C ILE A 21 -9.16 5.45 -2.68
N GLU A 22 -8.28 5.17 -1.73
CA GLU A 22 -7.13 6.01 -1.40
C GLU A 22 -5.83 5.29 -1.75
N PHE A 23 -4.84 6.07 -2.20
CA PHE A 23 -3.47 5.59 -2.35
C PHE A 23 -2.74 5.72 -1.01
N HIS A 24 -2.28 4.58 -0.49
CA HIS A 24 -1.48 4.50 0.73
C HIS A 24 -0.01 4.36 0.34
N ASP A 25 0.76 5.44 0.54
CA ASP A 25 2.20 5.50 0.27
C ASP A 25 3.04 5.07 1.49
N CYS A 26 4.33 4.87 1.23
CA CYS A 26 5.36 4.63 2.25
C CYS A 26 6.02 5.94 2.75
N GLY A 27 5.51 7.11 2.33
CA GLY A 27 5.99 8.43 2.70
C GLY A 27 7.46 8.64 2.33
N SER A 28 8.24 9.16 3.27
CA SER A 28 9.69 9.40 3.09
C SER A 28 10.52 8.13 2.90
N ASN A 29 9.93 6.93 3.05
CA ASN A 29 10.59 5.68 2.66
C ASN A 29 10.57 5.44 1.14
N TRP A 30 9.93 6.30 0.34
CA TRP A 30 9.81 6.12 -1.09
C TRP A 30 11.16 5.81 -1.76
N SER A 31 11.19 4.79 -2.62
CA SER A 31 12.40 4.33 -3.32
C SER A 31 12.08 3.77 -4.70
N GLY A 32 11.04 4.29 -5.34
CA GLY A 32 10.69 4.00 -6.72
C GLY A 32 9.77 2.81 -6.97
N VAL A 33 9.45 2.63 -8.25
CA VAL A 33 8.46 1.66 -8.75
C VAL A 33 9.01 0.94 -9.97
N LYS A 34 8.88 -0.38 -9.97
CA LYS A 34 9.36 -1.25 -11.05
C LYS A 34 8.22 -1.96 -11.74
N CYS A 35 8.45 -2.31 -13.00
CA CYS A 35 7.54 -3.15 -13.76
C CYS A 35 7.48 -4.55 -13.11
N PRO A 36 6.27 -5.08 -12.85
CA PRO A 36 6.11 -6.41 -12.26
C PRO A 36 6.53 -7.55 -13.21
N HIS A 37 6.58 -7.28 -14.52
CA HIS A 37 6.90 -8.28 -15.53
C HIS A 37 8.40 -8.32 -15.88
N CYS A 38 8.99 -7.19 -16.32
CA CYS A 38 10.39 -7.17 -16.76
C CYS A 38 11.36 -6.55 -15.74
N GLY A 39 10.88 -6.02 -14.61
CA GLY A 39 11.71 -5.43 -13.57
C GLY A 39 12.32 -4.07 -13.89
N ALA A 40 12.06 -3.50 -15.08
CA ALA A 40 12.52 -2.17 -15.44
C ALA A 40 11.97 -1.10 -14.50
N ASP A 41 12.77 -0.07 -14.24
CA ASP A 41 12.30 1.13 -13.55
C ASP A 41 11.25 1.84 -14.42
N ILE A 42 10.13 2.20 -13.80
CA ILE A 42 9.01 2.87 -14.43
C ILE A 42 8.54 4.09 -13.62
N GLU A 43 9.34 4.54 -12.65
CA GLU A 43 8.98 5.64 -11.74
C GLU A 43 8.64 6.94 -12.49
N GLU A 44 9.41 7.27 -13.54
CA GLU A 44 9.18 8.48 -14.35
C GLU A 44 7.79 8.51 -14.98
N TRP A 45 7.32 7.37 -15.50
CA TRP A 45 5.98 7.23 -16.07
C TRP A 45 4.88 7.09 -15.01
N TRP A 46 5.21 6.47 -13.87
CA TRP A 46 4.26 6.11 -12.84
C TRP A 46 3.50 7.32 -12.27
N GLY A 47 4.16 8.48 -12.13
CA GLY A 47 3.54 9.70 -11.62
C GLY A 47 2.35 10.17 -12.47
N ASP A 48 2.50 10.18 -13.79
CA ASP A 48 1.42 10.54 -14.72
C ASP A 48 0.29 9.51 -14.67
N ALA A 49 0.63 8.21 -14.62
CA ALA A 49 -0.37 7.14 -14.54
C ALA A 49 -1.22 7.21 -13.26
N ILE A 50 -0.61 7.54 -12.11
CA ILE A 50 -1.33 7.83 -10.86
C ILE A 50 -2.21 9.07 -11.00
N GLY A 51 -1.68 10.14 -11.60
CA GLY A 51 -2.41 11.38 -11.83
C GLY A 51 -3.67 11.17 -12.67
N ASP A 52 -3.57 10.34 -13.72
CA ASP A 52 -4.70 9.96 -14.55
C ASP A 52 -5.74 9.13 -13.79
N ALA A 53 -5.32 8.11 -13.05
CA ALA A 53 -6.24 7.29 -12.25
C ALA A 53 -6.91 8.10 -11.12
N TYR A 54 -6.24 9.11 -10.58
CA TYR A 54 -6.80 9.99 -9.54
C TYR A 54 -7.99 10.82 -10.06
N LYS A 55 -8.03 11.15 -11.36
CA LYS A 55 -9.14 11.91 -11.97
C LYS A 55 -10.49 11.20 -11.81
N THR A 56 -10.48 9.86 -11.74
CA THR A 56 -11.65 9.02 -11.50
C THR A 56 -11.63 8.38 -10.12
N ARG A 57 -10.93 8.99 -9.14
CA ARG A 57 -10.83 8.50 -7.76
C ARG A 57 -10.37 7.04 -7.66
N PHE A 58 -9.47 6.66 -8.57
CA PHE A 58 -8.89 5.32 -8.64
C PHE A 58 -9.92 4.20 -8.89
N GLU A 59 -11.09 4.51 -9.45
CA GLU A 59 -12.10 3.50 -9.83
C GLU A 59 -11.58 2.51 -10.89
N ASP A 60 -10.65 2.96 -11.73
CA ASP A 60 -9.93 2.12 -12.69
C ASP A 60 -8.42 2.26 -12.48
N LEU A 61 -7.78 1.15 -12.13
CA LEU A 61 -6.33 1.08 -11.93
C LEU A 61 -5.60 0.41 -13.09
N ARG A 62 -6.31 -0.04 -14.14
CA ARG A 62 -5.71 -0.78 -15.24
C ARG A 62 -4.74 0.10 -16.01
N VAL A 63 -3.56 -0.43 -16.28
CA VAL A 63 -2.49 0.26 -17.01
C VAL A 63 -1.72 -0.71 -17.89
N THR A 64 -0.96 -0.16 -18.83
CA THR A 64 0.02 -0.91 -19.63
C THR A 64 1.39 -0.30 -19.39
N THR A 65 2.36 -1.11 -18.97
CA THR A 65 3.70 -0.59 -18.64
C THR A 65 4.43 -0.15 -19.92
N PRO A 66 5.13 1.01 -19.91
CA PRO A 66 5.75 1.56 -21.11
C PRO A 66 7.00 0.76 -21.54
N CYS A 67 7.64 0.06 -20.62
CA CYS A 67 8.89 -0.65 -20.86
C CYS A 67 8.75 -1.95 -21.66
N CYS A 68 7.62 -2.66 -21.54
CA CYS A 68 7.42 -3.94 -22.20
C CYS A 68 5.98 -4.20 -22.68
N GLY A 69 5.08 -3.23 -22.53
CA GLY A 69 3.68 -3.37 -22.95
C GLY A 69 2.87 -4.33 -22.10
N HIS A 70 3.30 -4.63 -20.86
CA HIS A 70 2.60 -5.57 -20.00
C HIS A 70 1.34 -4.91 -19.42
N SER A 71 0.17 -5.52 -19.65
CA SER A 71 -1.08 -5.09 -19.04
C SER A 71 -1.14 -5.56 -17.58
N THR A 72 -1.36 -4.61 -16.67
CA THR A 72 -1.44 -4.83 -15.22
C THR A 72 -2.36 -3.78 -14.61
N ASN A 73 -2.30 -3.57 -13.30
CA ASN A 73 -2.93 -2.44 -12.63
C ASN A 73 -1.93 -1.75 -11.69
N LEU A 74 -2.22 -0.50 -11.34
CA LEU A 74 -1.37 0.33 -10.47
C LEU A 74 -1.12 -0.31 -9.10
N ASN A 75 -2.09 -1.05 -8.54
CA ASN A 75 -1.93 -1.73 -7.26
C ASN A 75 -0.96 -2.92 -7.30
N ASP A 76 -0.72 -3.49 -8.49
CA ASP A 76 0.13 -4.68 -8.68
C ASP A 76 1.50 -4.35 -9.28
N LEU A 77 1.88 -3.06 -9.31
CA LEU A 77 3.25 -2.66 -9.62
C LEU A 77 4.21 -3.06 -8.49
N ASN A 78 5.49 -3.27 -8.85
CA ASN A 78 6.52 -3.60 -7.87
C ASN A 78 7.04 -2.30 -7.22
N TYR A 79 6.34 -1.83 -6.19
CA TYR A 79 6.82 -0.76 -5.34
C TYR A 79 8.00 -1.25 -4.48
N VAL A 80 9.13 -0.53 -4.51
CA VAL A 80 10.34 -0.94 -3.75
C VAL A 80 10.07 -0.95 -2.25
N TRP A 81 9.35 0.05 -1.75
CA TRP A 81 8.68 0.00 -0.45
C TRP A 81 7.19 -0.18 -0.66
N PRO A 82 6.51 -1.07 0.09
CA PRO A 82 5.10 -1.35 -0.14
C PRO A 82 4.25 -0.09 -0.16
N ALA A 83 3.45 0.06 -1.21
CA ALA A 83 2.38 1.04 -1.35
C ALA A 83 1.17 0.32 -1.95
N GLY A 84 -0.01 0.92 -1.94
CA GLY A 84 -1.19 0.28 -2.52
C GLY A 84 -2.45 1.10 -2.40
N PHE A 85 -3.57 0.50 -2.80
CA PHE A 85 -4.86 1.17 -2.88
C PHE A 85 -5.88 0.47 -1.98
N ALA A 86 -6.60 1.21 -1.16
CA ALA A 86 -7.62 0.64 -0.28
C ALA A 86 -8.71 1.66 0.08
N ARG A 87 -9.87 1.15 0.52
CA ARG A 87 -10.90 1.93 1.23
C ARG A 87 -10.85 1.74 2.74
N PHE A 88 -10.03 0.81 3.20
CA PHE A 88 -9.89 0.43 4.59
C PHE A 88 -8.42 0.28 4.95
N ALA A 89 -8.03 0.83 6.10
CA ALA A 89 -6.68 0.68 6.64
C ALA A 89 -6.72 0.49 8.16
N LEU A 90 -5.85 -0.38 8.67
CA LEU A 90 -5.47 -0.39 10.07
C LEU A 90 -4.15 0.34 10.23
N GLU A 91 -4.13 1.40 11.03
CA GLU A 91 -2.95 2.22 11.24
C GLU A 91 -2.50 2.16 12.70
N ALA A 92 -1.19 2.21 12.91
CA ALA A 92 -0.55 2.40 14.21
C ALA A 92 0.56 3.44 14.04
N LYS A 93 0.47 4.59 14.71
CA LYS A 93 1.54 5.61 14.65
C LYS A 93 2.62 5.30 15.68
N ASN A 94 3.87 5.57 15.30
CA ASN A 94 5.05 5.37 16.14
C ASN A 94 5.02 4.06 16.96
N PRO A 95 4.79 2.89 16.32
CA PRO A 95 4.42 1.68 17.04
C PRO A 95 5.56 1.06 17.86
N LYS A 96 6.78 1.61 17.76
CA LYS A 96 8.03 1.14 18.41
C LYS A 96 8.31 -0.36 18.23
N ILE A 97 7.76 -0.96 17.19
CA ILE A 97 8.09 -2.30 16.73
C ILE A 97 8.82 -2.20 15.40
N ARG A 98 9.71 -3.17 15.14
CA ARG A 98 10.36 -3.26 13.83
C ARG A 98 9.39 -3.76 12.76
N GLN A 99 8.68 -4.85 13.05
CA GLN A 99 7.73 -5.48 12.14
C GLN A 99 6.80 -6.41 12.92
N THR A 100 5.55 -6.56 12.46
CA THR A 100 4.68 -7.68 12.85
C THR A 100 5.18 -9.01 12.28
N THR A 101 4.96 -10.10 13.00
CA THR A 101 5.29 -11.47 12.52
C THR A 101 4.27 -11.98 11.51
N ALA A 102 4.61 -13.05 10.78
CA ALA A 102 3.68 -13.68 9.83
C ALA A 102 2.40 -14.20 10.51
N GLU A 103 2.52 -14.71 11.74
CA GLU A 103 1.37 -15.15 12.53
C GLU A 103 0.46 -13.98 12.93
N GLN A 104 1.04 -12.84 13.27
CA GLN A 104 0.30 -11.62 13.60
C GLN A 104 -0.41 -11.06 12.36
N ASP A 105 0.27 -11.03 11.21
CA ASP A 105 -0.31 -10.60 9.93
C ASP A 105 -1.47 -11.50 9.51
N ARG A 106 -1.30 -12.83 9.64
CA ARG A 106 -2.35 -13.81 9.36
C ARG A 106 -3.53 -13.66 10.32
N ALA A 107 -3.28 -13.49 11.62
CA ALA A 107 -4.35 -13.29 12.60
C ALA A 107 -5.17 -12.02 12.32
N LEU A 108 -4.53 -10.93 11.86
CA LEU A 108 -5.24 -9.71 11.44
C LEU A 108 -6.10 -9.97 10.20
N SER A 109 -5.54 -10.65 9.20
CA SER A 109 -6.23 -10.96 7.94
C SER A 109 -7.43 -11.88 8.17
N GLU A 110 -7.26 -12.96 8.94
CA GLU A 110 -8.32 -13.90 9.34
C GLU A 110 -9.43 -13.20 10.12
N ALA A 111 -9.08 -12.30 11.05
CA ALA A 111 -10.06 -11.56 11.84
C ALA A 111 -10.89 -10.55 11.01
N LEU A 112 -10.33 -10.05 9.91
CA LEU A 112 -11.00 -9.11 9.01
C LEU A 112 -11.67 -9.80 7.82
N GLY A 113 -11.31 -11.05 7.51
CA GLY A 113 -11.75 -11.74 6.31
C GLY A 113 -11.21 -11.12 5.02
N LEU A 114 -10.06 -10.46 5.08
CA LEU A 114 -9.45 -9.71 3.98
C LEU A 114 -7.94 -9.95 3.95
N ASP A 115 -7.37 -10.01 2.74
CA ASP A 115 -5.92 -9.97 2.58
C ASP A 115 -5.40 -8.55 2.87
N LEU A 116 -4.38 -8.46 3.73
CA LEU A 116 -3.80 -7.18 4.12
C LEU A 116 -2.44 -6.96 3.46
N ARG A 117 -2.25 -5.75 2.92
CA ARG A 117 -0.93 -5.26 2.51
C ARG A 117 -0.33 -4.44 3.65
N LYS A 118 0.84 -4.84 4.14
CA LYS A 118 1.59 -4.12 5.18
C LYS A 118 2.41 -2.99 4.56
N ILE A 119 2.14 -1.76 4.98
CA ILE A 119 2.80 -0.55 4.48
C ILE A 119 3.48 0.18 5.65
N TRP A 120 4.81 0.28 5.60
CA TRP A 120 5.58 1.09 6.54
C TRP A 120 5.75 2.49 5.99
N ARG A 121 5.07 3.44 6.63
CA ARG A 121 5.08 4.84 6.24
C ARG A 121 5.94 5.66 7.19
N HIS A 122 6.92 6.38 6.66
CA HIS A 122 7.64 7.41 7.39
C HIS A 122 7.09 8.78 7.00
N LEU A 123 6.64 9.55 7.99
CA LEU A 123 6.08 10.90 7.81
C LEU A 123 7.10 11.96 8.21
#